data_AF-A0A1E1XQ84-F1
#
_entry.id   AF-A0A1E1XQ84-F1
#
_cell.length_a   1.000
_cell.length_b   1.000
_cell.length_c   1.000
_cell.angle_alpha   90.00
_cell.angle_beta   90.00
_cell.angle_gamma   90.00
#
_symmetry.space_group_name_H-M   'P 1'
#
loop_
_entity.id
_entity.type
_entity.pdbx_description
1 polymer ?
#
loop_
_entity_poly.entity_id
_entity_poly.type
_entity_poly.pdbx_seq_one_letter_code
_entity_poly.pdbx_strand_id
1 'polypeptide(L)'
;MNVSLLRQQIKPTCRVHGVILRGGMYPNLIPESSELSYHIRGADLAELDDLVTRVEGCFRAAAQATGCSMSLEWGIRYKNLVHNVALTRVYRKYGLALGATFLDADMSNVVPTGAATDAGNVSHCLPTLHTVYAVGTGVRNHTRGFADLAGSIDAQGPTRRTAKALALTAIDLLSDPALVEQIKAEFAEWRRNTQPAGSPGPAPLPK
;
A
#
# COMPACT_ATOMS: atom_id res chain seq x y z
N MET A 1 6.57 -25.66 -7.54
CA MET A 1 5.91 -26.37 -6.42
C MET A 1 6.17 -25.73 -5.06
N ASN A 2 7.42 -25.40 -4.71
CA ASN A 2 7.81 -24.85 -3.40
C ASN A 2 6.93 -23.68 -2.92
N VAL A 3 6.73 -22.66 -3.76
CA VAL A 3 5.88 -21.50 -3.42
C VAL A 3 4.42 -21.90 -3.18
N SER A 4 3.90 -22.88 -3.92
CA SER A 4 2.52 -23.37 -3.74
C SER A 4 2.31 -24.02 -2.38
N LEU A 5 3.30 -24.78 -1.90
CA LEU A 5 3.28 -25.37 -0.55
C LEU A 5 3.54 -24.32 0.53
N LEU A 6 4.48 -23.39 0.30
CA LEU A 6 4.74 -22.28 1.20
C LEU A 6 3.46 -21.49 1.50
N ARG A 7 2.60 -21.26 0.50
CA ARG A 7 1.33 -20.55 0.64
C ARG A 7 0.34 -21.19 1.63
N GLN A 8 0.53 -22.45 2.03
CA GLN A 8 -0.26 -23.06 3.11
C GLN A 8 0.25 -22.66 4.52
N GLN A 9 1.46 -22.13 4.60
CA GLN A 9 2.19 -21.82 5.83
C GLN A 9 2.43 -20.30 6.00
N ILE A 10 1.66 -19.46 5.28
CA ILE A 10 1.70 -18.00 5.41
C ILE A 10 0.53 -17.50 6.24
N LYS A 11 0.68 -16.34 6.87
CA LYS A 11 -0.39 -15.70 7.64
C LYS A 11 -1.58 -15.32 6.73
N PRO A 12 -2.82 -15.26 7.24
CA PRO A 12 -3.98 -14.80 6.49
C PRO A 12 -3.87 -13.35 5.96
N THR A 13 -2.97 -12.54 6.52
CA THR A 13 -2.65 -11.18 6.06
C THR A 13 -1.71 -11.16 4.84
N CYS A 14 -0.93 -12.22 4.66
CA CYS A 14 0.11 -12.33 3.64
C CYS A 14 -0.41 -12.84 2.30
N ARG A 15 0.17 -12.37 1.19
CA ARG A 15 -0.14 -12.86 -0.15
C ARG A 15 1.12 -13.07 -0.98
N VAL A 16 1.11 -14.12 -1.80
CA VAL A 16 2.13 -14.41 -2.81
C VAL A 16 1.40 -14.73 -4.10
N HIS A 17 1.58 -13.87 -5.10
CA HIS A 17 1.02 -14.01 -6.44
C HIS A 17 2.16 -14.09 -7.45
N GLY A 18 2.03 -14.93 -8.47
CA GLY A 18 3.06 -15.02 -9.49
C GLY A 18 2.54 -15.55 -10.82
N VAL A 19 3.30 -15.25 -11.86
CA VAL A 19 3.05 -15.62 -13.25
C VAL A 19 4.37 -16.04 -13.89
N ILE A 20 4.31 -17.06 -14.74
CA ILE A 20 5.43 -17.44 -15.61
C ILE A 20 5.34 -16.58 -16.86
N LEU A 21 6.33 -15.70 -17.06
CA LEU A 21 6.42 -14.84 -18.24
C LEU A 21 7.05 -15.59 -19.41
N ARG A 22 8.04 -16.44 -19.14
CA ARG A 22 8.65 -17.36 -20.10
C ARG A 22 8.92 -18.70 -19.44
N GLY A 23 8.41 -19.79 -20.04
CA GLY A 23 8.52 -21.14 -19.48
C GLY A 23 8.92 -22.23 -20.49
N GLY A 24 9.40 -21.83 -21.67
CA GLY A 24 9.66 -22.72 -22.81
C GLY A 24 8.68 -22.52 -23.96
N MET A 25 9.14 -22.83 -25.18
CA MET A 25 8.38 -22.62 -26.42
C MET A 25 7.86 -23.92 -27.05
N TYR A 26 8.60 -25.02 -26.89
CA TYR A 26 8.30 -26.31 -27.53
C TYR A 26 8.32 -27.44 -26.49
N PRO A 27 7.36 -28.39 -26.55
CA PRO A 27 7.24 -29.45 -25.54
C PRO A 27 8.38 -30.48 -25.57
N ASN A 28 9.11 -30.57 -26.69
CA ASN A 28 10.22 -31.50 -26.89
C ASN A 28 11.61 -30.85 -26.76
N LEU A 29 11.68 -29.57 -26.38
CA LEU A 29 12.95 -28.87 -26.16
C LEU A 29 13.05 -28.41 -24.70
N ILE A 30 14.16 -28.76 -24.05
CA ILE A 30 14.45 -28.30 -22.69
C ILE A 30 14.74 -26.79 -22.76
N PRO A 31 14.01 -25.93 -22.02
CA PRO A 31 14.25 -24.49 -22.04
C PRO A 31 15.62 -24.13 -21.45
N GLU A 32 16.35 -23.22 -22.09
CA GLU A 32 17.63 -22.69 -21.54
C GLU A 32 17.40 -21.69 -20.40
N SER A 33 16.24 -21.02 -20.36
CA SER A 33 15.89 -20.05 -19.33
C SER A 33 14.37 -20.02 -19.07
N SER A 34 14.00 -19.52 -17.89
CA SER A 34 12.61 -19.20 -17.54
C SER A 34 12.56 -17.89 -16.78
N GLU A 35 11.49 -17.12 -16.98
CA GLU A 35 11.26 -15.85 -16.30
C GLU A 35 9.92 -15.90 -15.58
N LEU A 36 9.92 -15.46 -14.32
CA LEU A 36 8.75 -15.40 -13.47
C LEU A 36 8.63 -14.01 -12.86
N SER A 37 7.40 -13.52 -12.74
CA SER A 37 7.11 -12.27 -12.04
C SER A 37 6.23 -12.55 -10.83
N TYR A 38 6.68 -12.09 -9.66
CA TYR A 38 6.01 -12.33 -8.38
C TYR A 38 5.73 -11.02 -7.64
N HIS A 39 4.54 -10.96 -7.04
CA HIS A 39 4.14 -9.92 -6.10
C HIS A 39 3.95 -10.54 -4.72
N ILE A 40 4.62 -9.98 -3.72
CA ILE A 40 4.63 -10.45 -2.33
C ILE A 40 4.08 -9.33 -1.45
N ARG A 41 3.17 -9.66 -0.53
CA ARG A 41 2.54 -8.70 0.37
C ARG A 41 2.48 -9.23 1.79
N GLY A 42 2.82 -8.38 2.77
CA GLY A 42 2.57 -8.56 4.20
C GLY A 42 1.69 -7.44 4.77
N ALA A 43 1.26 -7.54 6.03
CA ALA A 43 0.51 -6.45 6.69
C ALA A 43 1.40 -5.23 6.96
N ASP A 44 2.66 -5.48 7.31
CA ASP A 44 3.68 -4.48 7.56
C ASP A 44 5.02 -4.92 6.94
N LEU A 45 6.06 -4.10 7.13
CA LEU A 45 7.39 -4.37 6.58
C LEU A 45 8.06 -5.60 7.18
N ALA A 46 7.85 -5.88 8.47
CA ALA A 46 8.46 -7.02 9.14
C ALA A 46 7.86 -8.34 8.62
N GLU A 47 6.53 -8.41 8.50
CA GLU A 47 5.86 -9.55 7.88
C GLU A 47 6.24 -9.72 6.41
N LEU A 48 6.42 -8.62 5.68
CA LEU A 48 6.87 -8.66 4.29
C LEU A 48 8.30 -9.21 4.18
N ASP A 49 9.23 -8.77 5.03
CA ASP A 49 10.63 -9.21 5.01
C ASP A 49 10.78 -10.70 5.36
N ASP A 50 10.05 -11.19 6.36
CA ASP A 50 9.99 -12.62 6.68
C ASP A 50 9.52 -13.43 5.45
N LEU A 51 8.41 -13.00 4.84
CA LEU A 51 7.83 -13.71 3.72
C LEU A 51 8.72 -13.68 2.47
N VAL A 52 9.35 -12.53 2.19
CA VAL A 52 10.30 -12.37 1.08
C VAL A 52 11.46 -13.36 1.24
N THR A 53 12.04 -13.45 2.44
CA THR A 53 13.13 -14.39 2.74
C THR A 53 12.73 -15.84 2.45
N ARG A 54 11.52 -16.23 2.85
CA ARG A 54 10.99 -17.59 2.63
C ARG A 54 10.68 -17.88 1.17
N VAL A 55 10.15 -16.91 0.43
CA VAL A 55 9.88 -17.03 -1.01
C VAL A 55 11.18 -17.12 -1.80
N GLU A 56 12.18 -16.30 -1.46
CA GLU A 56 13.52 -16.39 -2.05
C GLU A 56 14.15 -17.76 -1.79
N GLY A 57 14.03 -18.29 -0.57
CA GLY A 57 14.47 -19.64 -0.25
C GLY A 57 13.83 -20.71 -1.14
N CYS A 58 12.55 -20.56 -1.50
CA CYS A 58 11.88 -21.46 -2.42
C CYS A 58 12.51 -21.45 -3.82
N PHE A 59 12.89 -20.28 -4.32
CA PHE A 59 13.51 -20.14 -5.64
C PHE A 59 14.95 -20.63 -5.64
N ARG A 60 15.74 -20.31 -4.61
CA ARG A 60 17.11 -20.82 -4.43
C ARG A 60 17.14 -22.34 -4.35
N ALA A 61 16.22 -22.95 -3.61
CA ALA A 61 16.12 -24.40 -3.52
C ALA A 61 15.81 -25.05 -4.87
N ALA A 62 14.97 -24.42 -5.70
CA ALA A 62 14.68 -24.91 -7.05
C ALA A 62 15.92 -24.85 -7.94
N ALA A 63 16.63 -23.71 -7.96
CA ALA A 63 17.85 -23.54 -8.72
C ALA A 63 18.93 -24.55 -8.31
N GLN A 64 19.13 -24.75 -7.00
CA GLN A 64 20.07 -25.73 -6.48
C GLN A 64 19.70 -27.16 -6.88
N ALA A 65 18.42 -27.54 -6.76
CA ALA A 65 17.97 -28.89 -7.09
C ALA A 65 18.12 -29.24 -8.58
N THR A 66 18.04 -28.25 -9.47
CA THR A 66 18.17 -28.46 -10.93
C THR A 66 19.57 -28.16 -11.48
N GLY A 67 20.50 -27.69 -10.64
CA GLY A 67 21.82 -27.23 -11.10
C GLY A 67 21.78 -25.94 -11.93
N CYS A 68 20.69 -25.18 -11.84
CA CYS A 68 20.54 -23.91 -12.56
C CYS A 68 21.10 -22.74 -11.73
N SER A 69 21.43 -21.64 -12.42
CA SER A 69 21.63 -20.33 -11.80
C SER A 69 20.32 -19.56 -11.72
N MET A 70 20.25 -18.60 -10.80
CA MET A 70 19.12 -17.67 -10.67
C MET A 70 19.62 -16.25 -10.39
N SER A 71 18.96 -15.26 -10.99
CA SER A 71 19.02 -13.86 -10.62
C SER A 71 17.65 -13.39 -10.14
N LEU A 72 17.64 -12.37 -9.27
CA LEU A 72 16.42 -11.71 -8.80
C LEU A 72 16.52 -10.22 -9.11
N GLU A 73 15.45 -9.67 -9.68
CA GLU A 73 15.30 -8.24 -9.90
C GLU A 73 14.17 -7.72 -9.03
N TRP A 74 14.47 -6.72 -8.21
CA TRP A 74 13.51 -6.15 -7.27
C TRP A 74 12.84 -4.91 -7.87
N GLY A 75 11.51 -4.92 -7.87
CA GLY A 75 10.72 -3.73 -8.18
C GLY A 75 10.63 -2.73 -7.03
N ILE A 76 9.74 -1.75 -7.18
CA ILE A 76 9.47 -0.76 -6.15
C ILE A 76 8.82 -1.43 -4.93
N ARG A 77 9.37 -1.15 -3.76
CA ARG A 77 8.82 -1.62 -2.47
C ARG A 77 7.85 -0.60 -1.88
N TYR A 78 6.58 -0.98 -1.81
CA TYR A 78 5.55 -0.19 -1.13
C TYR A 78 5.54 -0.48 0.38
N LYS A 79 5.50 0.58 1.20
CA LYS A 79 5.34 0.47 2.64
C LYS A 79 3.85 0.48 3.03
N ASN A 80 3.52 -0.06 4.20
CA ASN A 80 2.18 0.10 4.75
C ASN A 80 1.89 1.58 5.07
N LEU A 81 0.64 2.00 4.89
CA LEU A 81 0.22 3.36 5.26
C LEU A 81 0.32 3.56 6.77
N VAL A 82 0.76 4.76 7.15
CA VAL A 82 0.85 5.24 8.53
C VAL A 82 -0.17 6.34 8.70
N HIS A 83 -1.07 6.16 9.65
CA HIS A 83 -2.17 7.08 9.87
C HIS A 83 -1.84 8.08 10.97
N ASN A 84 -2.26 9.32 10.76
CA ASN A 84 -2.20 10.38 11.76
C ASN A 84 -3.64 10.76 12.13
N VAL A 85 -4.03 10.45 13.35
CA VAL A 85 -5.39 10.60 13.88
C VAL A 85 -5.76 12.07 13.94
N ALA A 86 -4.85 12.95 14.38
CA ALA A 86 -5.10 14.39 14.41
C ALA A 86 -5.43 14.94 13.00
N LEU A 87 -4.64 14.59 11.99
CA LEU A 87 -4.88 14.97 10.59
C LEU A 87 -6.18 14.36 10.05
N THR A 88 -6.42 13.08 10.30
CA THR A 88 -7.62 12.35 9.86
C THR A 88 -8.90 12.96 10.46
N ARG A 89 -8.85 13.40 11.72
CA ARG A 89 -9.97 14.05 12.42
C ARG A 89 -10.40 15.34 11.74
N VAL A 90 -9.45 16.16 11.25
CA VAL A 90 -9.77 17.40 10.53
C VAL A 90 -10.44 17.09 9.20
N TYR A 91 -9.89 16.14 8.43
CA TYR A 91 -10.54 15.69 7.20
C TYR A 91 -11.95 15.14 7.45
N ARG A 92 -12.12 14.32 8.49
CA ARG A 92 -13.41 13.73 8.85
C ARG A 92 -14.44 14.79 9.23
N LYS A 93 -14.06 15.81 9.99
CA LYS A 93 -14.92 16.97 10.33
C LYS A 93 -15.51 17.61 9.08
N TYR A 94 -14.67 17.94 8.09
CA TYR A 94 -15.15 18.58 6.85
C TYR A 94 -15.87 17.60 5.91
N GLY A 95 -15.42 16.36 5.84
CA GLY A 95 -16.13 15.30 5.11
C GLY A 95 -17.56 15.15 5.59
N LEU A 96 -17.77 15.01 6.90
CA LEU A 96 -19.10 14.90 7.52
C LEU A 96 -19.94 16.15 7.28
N ALA A 97 -19.38 17.35 7.46
CA ALA A 97 -20.08 18.61 7.20
C ALA A 97 -20.54 18.76 5.73
N LEU A 98 -19.80 18.17 4.79
CA LEU A 98 -20.14 18.12 3.37
C LEU A 98 -20.99 16.89 2.99
N GLY A 99 -21.40 16.09 3.99
CA GLY A 99 -22.29 14.94 3.87
C GLY A 99 -21.63 13.60 3.54
N ALA A 100 -20.30 13.49 3.57
CA ALA A 100 -19.60 12.23 3.34
C ALA A 100 -19.89 11.23 4.46
N THR A 101 -19.89 9.94 4.11
CA THR A 101 -20.01 8.84 5.07
C THR A 101 -18.67 8.12 5.20
N PHE A 102 -18.37 7.65 6.40
CA PHE A 102 -17.13 6.95 6.74
C PHE A 102 -17.48 5.55 7.23
N LEU A 103 -16.71 4.55 6.78
CA LEU A 103 -16.93 3.15 7.12
C LEU A 103 -16.34 2.79 8.49
N ASP A 104 -15.33 3.53 8.93
CA ASP A 104 -14.68 3.38 10.21
C ASP A 104 -15.50 4.05 11.33
N ALA A 105 -15.87 3.27 12.35
CA ALA A 105 -16.38 3.84 13.59
C ALA A 105 -15.25 4.54 14.37
N ASP A 106 -14.05 3.98 14.29
CA ASP A 106 -12.86 4.40 15.03
C ASP A 106 -11.73 4.78 14.07
N MET A 107 -11.30 6.05 14.13
CA MET A 107 -10.26 6.62 13.24
C MET A 107 -8.86 6.05 13.51
N SER A 108 -8.66 5.36 14.64
CA SER A 108 -7.42 4.66 14.92
C SER A 108 -7.34 3.29 14.22
N ASN A 109 -8.48 2.78 13.73
CA ASN A 109 -8.59 1.49 13.07
C ASN A 109 -8.80 1.64 11.57
N VAL A 110 -7.80 1.20 10.80
CA VAL A 110 -7.84 1.26 9.34
C VAL A 110 -8.63 0.07 8.80
N VAL A 111 -9.66 0.35 8.00
CA VAL A 111 -10.36 -0.71 7.25
C VAL A 111 -9.41 -1.30 6.21
N PRO A 112 -9.04 -2.60 6.29
CA PRO A 112 -8.13 -3.20 5.33
C PRO A 112 -8.78 -3.26 3.93
N THR A 113 -8.35 -2.41 3.02
CA THR A 113 -8.88 -2.38 1.63
C THR A 113 -8.23 -3.44 0.74
N GLY A 114 -7.10 -4.01 1.17
CA GLY A 114 -6.27 -4.88 0.34
C GLY A 114 -5.59 -4.17 -0.83
N ALA A 115 -5.67 -2.84 -0.91
CA ALA A 115 -4.97 -2.02 -1.89
C ALA A 115 -3.51 -1.78 -1.47
N ALA A 116 -2.68 -1.37 -2.44
CA ALA A 116 -1.32 -0.89 -2.22
C ALA A 116 -1.17 0.49 -2.88
N THR A 117 -0.39 1.37 -2.25
CA THR A 117 -0.17 2.75 -2.71
C THR A 117 1.21 3.23 -2.31
N ASP A 118 1.86 4.03 -3.17
CA ASP A 118 3.14 4.69 -2.91
C ASP A 118 3.04 5.78 -1.84
N ALA A 119 1.83 6.27 -1.55
CA ALA A 119 1.58 7.14 -0.41
C ALA A 119 2.00 6.50 0.93
N GLY A 120 2.05 5.16 1.00
CA GLY A 120 2.64 4.46 2.14
C GLY A 120 4.12 4.78 2.31
N ASN A 121 4.89 4.94 1.24
CA ASN A 121 6.29 5.36 1.34
C ASN A 121 6.41 6.78 1.88
N VAL A 122 5.54 7.70 1.43
CA VAL A 122 5.49 9.09 1.92
C VAL A 122 5.07 9.14 3.39
N SER A 123 4.10 8.33 3.81
CA SER A 123 3.60 8.31 5.19
C SER A 123 4.63 7.84 6.21
N HIS A 124 5.70 7.14 5.78
CA HIS A 124 6.82 6.79 6.65
C HIS A 124 7.84 7.93 6.83
N CYS A 125 7.77 8.96 5.99
CA CYS A 125 8.66 10.12 6.01
C CYS A 125 8.00 11.35 6.64
N LEU A 126 6.71 11.57 6.36
CA LEU A 126 5.96 12.76 6.76
C LEU A 126 4.52 12.39 7.15
N PRO A 127 3.86 13.18 8.03
CA PRO A 127 2.42 13.05 8.26
C PRO A 127 1.66 13.13 6.92
N THR A 128 0.87 12.10 6.62
CA THR A 128 0.25 11.91 5.31
C THR A 128 -1.21 11.53 5.46
N LEU A 129 -2.07 12.11 4.63
CA LEU A 129 -3.48 11.75 4.52
C LEU A 129 -3.70 11.05 3.17
N HIS A 130 -4.13 9.80 3.18
CA HIS A 130 -4.52 9.06 1.98
C HIS A 130 -5.96 8.56 2.12
N THR A 131 -6.90 9.30 1.54
CA THR A 131 -8.34 9.02 1.63
C THR A 131 -8.86 8.33 0.38
N VAL A 132 -9.83 7.44 0.56
CA VAL A 132 -10.59 6.82 -0.54
C VAL A 132 -12.07 7.20 -0.40
N TYR A 133 -12.76 7.36 -1.51
CA TYR A 133 -14.19 7.65 -1.55
C TYR A 133 -14.86 6.87 -2.68
N ALA A 134 -16.15 6.59 -2.52
CA ALA A 134 -16.92 5.89 -3.54
C ALA A 134 -17.40 6.87 -4.62
N VAL A 135 -17.29 6.45 -5.88
CA VAL A 135 -17.84 7.16 -7.06
C VAL A 135 -19.05 6.41 -7.66
N GLY A 136 -19.58 5.44 -6.92
CA GLY A 136 -20.70 4.57 -7.30
C GLY A 136 -20.56 3.17 -6.71
N THR A 137 -21.37 2.22 -7.15
CA THR A 137 -21.40 0.83 -6.63
C THR A 137 -21.40 -0.19 -7.77
N GLY A 138 -21.21 -1.47 -7.44
CA GLY A 138 -21.40 -2.58 -8.39
C GLY A 138 -20.21 -2.92 -9.30
N VAL A 139 -19.17 -2.10 -9.32
CA VAL A 139 -17.94 -2.35 -10.12
C VAL A 139 -16.69 -2.29 -9.24
N ARG A 140 -15.72 -3.18 -9.52
CA ARG A 140 -14.42 -3.20 -8.82
C ARG A 140 -13.40 -2.32 -9.53
N ASN A 141 -12.47 -1.75 -8.76
CA ASN A 141 -11.27 -1.13 -9.30
C ASN A 141 -10.52 -2.07 -10.26
N HIS A 142 -9.73 -1.50 -11.18
CA HIS A 142 -9.01 -2.22 -12.24
C HIS A 142 -9.92 -2.95 -13.26
N THR A 143 -11.12 -2.43 -13.50
CA THR A 143 -12.02 -2.93 -14.56
C THR A 143 -12.42 -1.80 -15.50
N ARG A 144 -12.81 -2.14 -16.74
CA ARG A 144 -13.36 -1.16 -17.69
C ARG A 144 -14.59 -0.44 -17.13
N GLY A 145 -15.50 -1.18 -16.48
CA GLY A 145 -16.70 -0.59 -15.88
C GLY A 145 -16.40 0.41 -14.76
N PHE A 146 -15.31 0.24 -14.01
CA PHE A 146 -14.89 1.27 -13.04
C PHE A 146 -14.30 2.51 -13.73
N ALA A 147 -13.62 2.36 -14.86
CA ALA A 147 -13.14 3.50 -15.65
C ALA A 147 -14.33 4.32 -16.18
N ASP A 148 -15.35 3.67 -16.73
CA ASP A 148 -16.58 4.32 -17.19
C ASP A 148 -17.31 5.02 -16.03
N LEU A 149 -17.43 4.35 -14.88
CA LEU A 149 -18.05 4.92 -13.69
C LEU A 149 -17.28 6.14 -13.18
N ALA A 150 -15.95 6.06 -13.06
CA ALA A 150 -15.12 7.16 -12.57
C ALA A 150 -15.14 8.38 -13.51
N GLY A 151 -15.35 8.17 -14.81
CA GLY A 151 -15.51 9.24 -15.80
C GLY A 151 -16.92 9.82 -15.90
N SER A 152 -17.90 9.25 -15.18
CA SER A 152 -19.30 9.64 -15.29
C SER A 152 -19.61 11.00 -14.65
N ILE A 153 -20.77 11.56 -15.00
CA ILE A 153 -21.29 12.77 -14.34
C ILE A 153 -21.62 12.51 -12.86
N ASP A 154 -22.06 11.30 -12.52
CA ASP A 154 -22.42 10.92 -11.16
C ASP A 154 -21.20 10.87 -10.23
N ALA A 155 -20.02 10.55 -10.77
CA ALA A 155 -18.76 10.60 -10.03
C ALA A 155 -18.35 12.03 -9.61
N GLN A 156 -18.85 13.06 -10.28
CA GLN A 156 -18.44 14.46 -10.03
C GLN A 156 -18.90 14.96 -8.67
N GLY A 157 -20.09 14.54 -8.19
CA GLY A 157 -20.62 14.93 -6.88
C GLY A 157 -19.71 14.49 -5.73
N PRO A 158 -19.45 13.18 -5.58
CA PRO A 158 -18.50 12.65 -4.60
C PRO A 158 -17.08 13.23 -4.77
N THR A 159 -16.59 13.37 -6.00
CA THR A 159 -15.26 13.92 -6.28
C THR A 159 -15.12 15.36 -5.76
N ARG A 160 -16.09 16.23 -6.08
CA ARG A 160 -16.10 17.63 -5.60
C ARG A 160 -16.21 17.72 -4.09
N ARG A 161 -16.97 16.81 -3.46
CA ARG A 161 -17.10 16.73 -2.01
C ARG A 161 -15.76 16.42 -1.35
N THR A 162 -15.09 15.38 -1.82
CA THR A 162 -13.75 15.00 -1.35
C THR A 162 -12.74 16.12 -1.56
N ALA A 163 -12.73 16.75 -2.75
CA ALA A 163 -11.83 17.85 -3.06
C ALA A 163 -12.04 19.05 -2.11
N LYS A 164 -13.30 19.42 -1.81
CA LYS A 164 -13.61 20.48 -0.84
C LYS A 164 -13.16 20.12 0.58
N ALA A 165 -13.36 18.88 1.01
CA ALA A 165 -12.91 18.42 2.32
C ALA A 165 -11.38 18.49 2.46
N LEU A 166 -10.65 18.10 1.41
CA LEU A 166 -9.18 18.23 1.35
C LEU A 166 -8.74 19.71 1.40
N ALA A 167 -9.40 20.59 0.64
CA ALA A 167 -9.08 22.01 0.63
C ALA A 167 -9.31 22.67 2.00
N LEU A 168 -10.44 22.38 2.66
CA LEU A 168 -10.74 22.89 4.00
C LEU A 168 -9.77 22.33 5.05
N THR A 169 -9.36 21.07 4.91
CA THR A 169 -8.31 20.47 5.75
C THR A 169 -6.99 21.21 5.58
N ALA A 170 -6.58 21.52 4.36
CA ALA A 170 -5.37 22.29 4.09
C ALA A 170 -5.45 23.71 4.68
N ILE A 171 -6.62 24.37 4.62
CA ILE A 171 -6.83 25.69 5.23
C ILE A 171 -6.61 25.63 6.75
N ASP A 172 -7.15 24.62 7.45
CA ASP A 172 -6.92 24.45 8.89
C ASP A 172 -5.43 24.23 9.19
N LEU A 173 -4.74 23.39 8.40
CA LEU A 173 -3.29 23.17 8.56
C LEU A 173 -2.46 24.43 8.35
N LEU A 174 -2.88 25.31 7.43
CA LEU A 174 -2.18 26.57 7.14
C LEU A 174 -2.51 27.66 8.16
N SER A 175 -3.67 27.59 8.81
CA SER A 175 -4.18 28.65 9.70
C SER A 175 -3.97 28.35 11.18
N ASP A 176 -3.72 27.09 11.55
CA ASP A 176 -3.54 26.65 12.93
C ASP A 176 -2.17 25.98 13.13
N PRO A 177 -1.15 26.75 13.56
CA PRO A 177 0.17 26.21 13.87
C PRO A 177 0.14 25.17 15.01
N ALA A 178 -0.79 25.27 15.97
CA ALA A 178 -0.88 24.33 17.07
C ALA A 178 -1.35 22.95 16.60
N LEU A 179 -2.28 22.90 15.64
CA LEU A 179 -2.69 21.67 14.96
C LEU A 179 -1.50 21.00 14.24
N VAL A 180 -0.68 21.77 13.54
CA VAL A 180 0.50 21.24 12.84
C VAL A 180 1.50 20.63 13.82
N GLU A 181 1.75 21.29 14.96
CA GLU A 181 2.64 20.76 15.99
C GLU A 181 2.06 19.50 16.64
N GLN A 182 0.75 19.43 16.86
CA GLN A 182 0.08 18.20 17.32
C GLN A 182 0.30 17.04 16.34
N ILE A 183 0.09 17.28 15.04
CA ILE A 183 0.26 16.27 13.98
C ILE A 183 1.70 15.77 13.93
N LYS A 184 2.69 16.68 14.02
CA LYS A 184 4.12 16.33 14.06
C LYS A 184 4.48 15.54 15.32
N ALA A 185 3.94 15.92 16.48
CA ALA A 185 4.20 15.23 17.74
C ALA A 185 3.69 13.78 17.70
N GLU A 186 2.46 13.57 17.22
CA GLU A 186 1.86 12.24 17.04
C GLU A 186 2.71 11.39 16.07
N PHE A 187 3.14 11.96 14.94
CA PHE A 187 4.00 11.26 14.00
C PHE A 187 5.37 10.90 14.58
N ALA A 188 5.99 11.82 15.33
CA ALA A 188 7.27 11.59 15.99
C ALA A 188 7.16 10.48 17.06
N GLU A 189 6.04 10.43 17.78
CA GLU A 189 5.75 9.35 18.73
C GLU A 189 5.63 8.00 18.03
N TRP A 190 4.83 7.91 16.96
CA TRP A 190 4.75 6.69 16.16
C TRP A 190 6.13 6.23 15.69
N ARG A 191 6.97 7.14 15.18
CA ARG A 191 8.35 6.82 14.73
C ARG A 191 9.21 6.28 15.86
N ARG A 192 9.19 6.89 17.06
CA ARG A 192 9.94 6.39 18.21
C ARG A 192 9.52 4.98 18.62
N ASN A 193 8.23 4.67 18.49
CA ASN A 193 7.67 3.40 18.93
C ASN A 193 7.83 2.27 17.89
N THR A 194 8.05 2.58 16.61
CA THR A 194 7.99 1.60 15.53
C THR A 194 9.21 1.53 14.63
N GLN A 195 10.09 2.53 14.62
CA GLN A 195 11.32 2.49 13.83
C GLN A 195 12.50 2.03 14.71
N PRO A 196 13.32 1.08 14.24
CA PRO A 196 14.53 0.71 14.96
C PRO A 196 15.46 1.92 15.10
N ALA A 197 16.10 2.03 16.28
CA ALA A 197 17.06 3.09 16.56
C ALA A 197 18.16 3.12 15.48
N GLY A 198 18.33 4.28 14.82
CA GLY A 198 19.29 4.44 13.72
C GLY A 198 18.72 4.37 12.30
N SER A 199 17.40 4.21 12.14
CA SER A 199 16.75 4.36 10.83
C SER A 199 16.98 5.78 10.29
N PRO A 200 17.46 5.96 9.04
CA PRO A 200 17.72 7.29 8.51
C PRO A 200 16.45 8.14 8.60
N GLY A 201 16.62 9.37 9.09
CA GLY A 201 15.55 10.37 9.07
C GLY A 201 15.02 10.57 7.65
N PRO A 202 13.80 11.13 7.47
CA PRO A 202 13.30 11.46 6.15
C PRO A 202 14.36 12.27 5.42
N ALA A 203 14.69 11.82 4.20
CA ALA A 203 15.57 12.58 3.33
C ALA A 203 15.00 14.01 3.21
N PRO A 204 15.84 15.06 3.29
CA PRO A 204 15.36 16.41 3.09
C PRO A 204 14.65 16.48 1.74
N LEU A 205 13.51 17.17 1.71
CA LEU A 205 12.75 17.38 0.47
C LEU A 205 13.69 18.03 -0.57
N PRO A 206 13.68 17.58 -1.83
CA PRO A 206 14.44 18.24 -2.88
C PRO A 206 14.01 19.72 -2.92
N LYS A 207 15.02 20.60 -2.95
CA LYS A 207 14.84 22.05 -3.08
C LYS A 207 14.23 22.41 -4.42
#